data_AF-A0AAD8XQW9-F1
#
_entry.id   AF-A0AAD8XQW9-F1
#
_cell.length_a   1.000
_cell.length_b   1.000
_cell.length_c   1.000
_cell.angle_alpha   90.00
_cell.angle_beta   90.00
_cell.angle_gamma   90.00
#
_symmetry.space_group_name_H-M   'P 1'
#
loop_
_entity.id
_entity.type
_entity.pdbx_description
1 polymer ?
#
loop_
_entity_poly.entity_id
_entity_poly.type
_entity_poly.pdbx_seq_one_letter_code
_entity_poly.pdbx_strand_id
1 'polypeptide(L)'
;MNDIQNFAETKDHSQGFAEASWLLASDVDSESFIFRRFNRLSARNILYLQCELLALEERLEKFDRVVDRNIDTSLQEFARKWERLLAQSNEGEPRAVNMIAAVRELRVKLREYHETLKLQSERVAMHPPERRALEATRNWLEQPLPVLGGRSRHFLEDETDLVSLKVPAEADFLSKRLRACWPGQVMGSPASHRVLF
;
A
#
# COMPACT_ATOMS: atom_id res chain seq x y z
N MET A 1 12.52 42.65 15.92
CA MET A 1 13.63 42.44 14.96
C MET A 1 14.52 41.38 15.59
N ASN A 2 14.75 40.26 14.88
CA ASN A 2 15.50 39.06 15.26
C ASN A 2 14.70 37.91 15.92
N ASP A 3 13.79 37.30 15.15
CA ASP A 3 13.28 35.93 15.40
C ASP A 3 13.40 35.02 14.16
N ILE A 4 14.27 35.37 13.19
CA ILE A 4 14.44 34.61 11.93
C ILE A 4 15.73 33.75 11.95
N GLN A 5 16.57 33.88 12.97
CA GLN A 5 17.80 33.09 13.12
C GLN A 5 17.58 31.97 14.13
N ASN A 6 16.88 30.89 13.75
CA ASN A 6 17.03 29.59 14.41
C ASN A 6 16.35 28.40 13.69
N PHE A 7 16.30 28.39 12.36
CA PHE A 7 15.99 27.17 11.59
C PHE A 7 17.24 26.48 11.01
N ALA A 8 18.44 26.93 11.39
CA ALA A 8 19.69 26.47 10.82
C ALA A 8 20.49 25.48 11.70
N GLU A 9 20.02 25.12 12.89
CA GLU A 9 20.79 24.27 13.81
C GLU A 9 19.96 23.11 14.40
N THR A 10 19.77 22.08 13.59
CA THR A 10 19.87 20.67 14.00
C THR A 10 20.07 19.84 12.73
N LYS A 11 21.29 19.87 12.18
CA LYS A 11 21.70 18.87 11.18
C LYS A 11 21.92 17.56 11.93
N ASP A 12 20.82 16.93 12.35
CA ASP A 12 20.86 15.63 12.99
C ASP A 12 21.47 14.68 11.96
N HIS A 13 22.58 14.02 12.31
CA HIS A 13 23.30 13.08 11.44
C HIS A 13 22.51 11.77 11.30
N SER A 14 21.21 11.89 11.08
CA SER A 14 20.36 10.80 10.75
C SER A 14 20.80 10.26 9.39
N GLN A 15 20.99 8.95 9.29
CA GLN A 15 21.36 8.25 8.06
C GLN A 15 20.27 7.23 7.74
N GLY A 16 20.20 6.81 6.48
CA GLY A 16 19.27 5.76 6.10
C GLY A 16 17.82 6.25 6.08
N PHE A 17 16.93 5.49 6.71
CA PHE A 17 15.50 5.80 6.70
C PHE A 17 15.14 7.12 7.36
N ALA A 18 15.91 7.57 8.35
CA ALA A 18 15.64 8.84 9.04
C ALA A 18 15.99 10.05 8.16
N GLU A 19 17.09 9.96 7.40
CA GLU A 19 17.44 10.95 6.39
C GLU A 19 16.43 10.95 5.24
N ALA A 20 16.07 9.77 4.74
CA ALA A 20 15.09 9.63 3.67
C ALA A 20 13.72 10.19 4.06
N SER A 21 13.22 9.88 5.26
CA SER A 21 11.93 10.40 5.71
C SER A 21 11.96 11.92 5.88
N TRP A 22 13.06 12.47 6.42
CA TRP A 22 13.24 13.91 6.54
C TRP A 22 13.26 14.59 5.17
N LEU A 23 14.00 14.05 4.20
CA LEU A 23 14.06 14.59 2.83
C LEU A 23 12.69 14.58 2.15
N LEU A 24 11.96 13.45 2.25
CA LEU A 24 10.62 13.33 1.67
C LEU A 24 9.61 14.28 2.34
N ALA A 25 9.74 14.48 3.66
CA ALA A 25 8.89 15.37 4.45
C ALA A 25 9.23 16.87 4.31
N SER A 26 10.44 17.20 3.85
CA SER A 26 10.89 18.60 3.73
C SER A 26 10.28 19.35 2.55
N ASP A 27 9.67 18.63 1.60
CA ASP A 27 8.98 19.21 0.46
C ASP A 27 7.61 19.76 0.87
N VAL A 28 7.49 21.09 0.88
CA VAL A 28 6.29 21.83 1.29
C VAL A 28 5.05 21.42 0.49
N ASP A 29 5.23 21.13 -0.80
CA ASP A 29 4.11 20.77 -1.69
C ASP A 29 3.81 19.27 -1.66
N SER A 30 4.55 18.49 -0.86
CA SER A 30 4.44 17.02 -0.74
C SER A 30 4.53 16.30 -2.09
N GLU A 31 5.15 16.91 -3.10
CA GLU A 31 5.36 16.31 -4.43
C GLU A 31 6.32 15.11 -4.34
N SER A 32 7.21 15.16 -3.36
CA SER A 32 8.22 14.15 -3.06
C SER A 32 7.66 12.93 -2.31
N PHE A 33 6.39 12.91 -1.89
CA PHE A 33 5.74 11.74 -1.29
C PHE A 33 5.42 10.68 -2.36
N ILE A 34 6.46 10.04 -2.85
CA ILE A 34 6.42 9.04 -3.91
C ILE A 34 6.76 7.68 -3.30
N PHE A 35 5.87 6.70 -3.50
CA PHE A 35 6.01 5.36 -2.97
C PHE A 35 5.63 4.29 -4.00
N ARG A 36 5.96 3.03 -3.70
CA ARG A 36 5.57 1.91 -4.56
C ARG A 36 4.09 1.52 -4.40
N ARG A 37 3.43 1.24 -5.51
CA ARG A 37 2.10 0.64 -5.61
C ARG A 37 2.14 -0.86 -5.34
N PHE A 38 3.25 -1.53 -5.57
CA PHE A 38 3.36 -2.99 -5.42
C PHE A 38 2.29 -3.75 -6.22
N ASN A 39 1.94 -3.28 -7.43
CA ASN A 39 0.82 -3.80 -8.22
C ASN A 39 0.87 -5.32 -8.40
N ARG A 40 2.06 -5.85 -8.70
CA ARG A 40 2.29 -7.29 -8.87
C ARG A 40 2.08 -8.08 -7.58
N LEU A 41 2.50 -7.55 -6.43
CA LEU A 41 2.31 -8.22 -5.14
C LEU A 41 0.85 -8.16 -4.69
N SER A 42 0.18 -7.02 -4.88
CA SER A 42 -1.25 -6.88 -4.60
C SER A 42 -2.09 -7.83 -5.45
N ALA A 43 -1.83 -7.91 -6.76
CA ALA A 43 -2.51 -8.87 -7.64
C ALA A 43 -2.27 -10.31 -7.18
N ARG A 44 -1.04 -10.67 -6.81
CA ARG A 44 -0.73 -11.99 -6.27
C ARG A 44 -1.50 -12.29 -4.98
N ASN A 45 -1.61 -11.33 -4.07
CA ASN A 45 -2.36 -11.48 -2.83
C ASN A 45 -3.86 -11.74 -3.10
N ILE A 46 -4.45 -10.94 -4.00
CA ILE A 46 -5.86 -11.12 -4.40
C ILE A 46 -6.08 -12.51 -5.00
N LEU A 47 -5.17 -12.99 -5.85
CA LEU A 47 -5.25 -14.33 -6.43
C LEU A 47 -5.16 -15.42 -5.35
N TYR A 48 -4.32 -15.28 -4.34
CA TYR A 48 -4.28 -16.24 -3.22
C TYR A 48 -5.57 -16.27 -2.43
N LEU A 49 -6.12 -15.09 -2.07
CA LEU A 49 -7.41 -15.00 -1.38
C LEU A 49 -8.55 -15.61 -2.22
N GLN A 50 -8.53 -15.42 -3.54
CA GLN A 50 -9.50 -16.03 -4.44
C GLN A 50 -9.39 -17.56 -4.44
N CYS A 51 -8.17 -18.11 -4.47
CA CYS A 51 -7.96 -19.57 -4.38
C CYS A 51 -8.45 -20.12 -3.03
N GLU A 52 -8.20 -19.42 -1.92
CA GLU A 52 -8.69 -19.82 -0.59
C GLU A 52 -10.23 -19.85 -0.56
N LEU A 53 -10.88 -18.84 -1.14
CA LEU A 53 -12.34 -18.79 -1.25
C LEU A 53 -12.91 -19.91 -2.13
N LEU A 54 -12.29 -20.21 -3.27
CA LEU A 54 -12.70 -21.32 -4.15
C LEU A 54 -12.59 -22.68 -3.45
N ALA A 55 -11.53 -22.89 -2.65
CA ALA A 55 -11.39 -24.11 -1.86
C ALA A 55 -12.48 -24.23 -0.78
N LEU A 56 -12.86 -23.11 -0.15
CA LEU A 56 -13.97 -23.07 0.82
C LEU A 56 -15.32 -23.29 0.16
N GLU A 57 -15.55 -22.71 -1.02
CA GLU A 57 -16.74 -22.93 -1.85
C GLU A 57 -16.88 -24.41 -2.19
N GLU A 58 -15.83 -25.05 -2.72
CA GLU A 58 -15.84 -26.47 -3.03
C GLU A 58 -16.13 -27.34 -1.78
N ARG A 59 -15.59 -26.95 -0.61
CA ARG A 59 -15.85 -27.65 0.65
C ARG A 59 -17.30 -27.54 1.08
N LEU A 60 -17.92 -26.36 0.95
CA LEU A 60 -19.32 -26.14 1.28
C LEU A 60 -20.25 -26.86 0.30
N GLU A 61 -19.98 -26.79 -1.00
CA GLU A 61 -20.73 -27.55 -2.00
C GLU A 61 -20.69 -29.06 -1.75
N LYS A 62 -19.57 -29.60 -1.29
CA LYS A 62 -19.48 -31.02 -0.89
C LYS A 62 -20.44 -31.35 0.24
N PHE A 63 -20.61 -30.46 1.22
CA PHE A 63 -21.60 -30.64 2.28
C PHE A 63 -23.03 -30.58 1.74
N ASP A 64 -23.34 -29.60 0.89
CA ASP A 64 -24.66 -29.44 0.28
C ASP A 64 -25.06 -30.70 -0.52
N ARG A 65 -24.14 -31.24 -1.32
CA ARG A 65 -24.36 -32.49 -2.07
C ARG A 65 -24.62 -33.70 -1.17
N VAL A 66 -24.01 -33.76 0.02
CA VAL A 66 -24.23 -34.85 0.99
C VAL A 66 -25.59 -34.74 1.66
N VAL A 67 -26.07 -33.51 1.90
CA VAL A 67 -27.41 -33.24 2.43
C VAL A 67 -28.47 -33.60 1.38
N ASP A 68 -28.30 -33.15 0.14
CA ASP A 68 -29.26 -33.38 -0.95
C ASP A 68 -29.47 -34.86 -1.27
N ARG A 69 -28.40 -35.67 -1.16
CA ARG A 69 -28.46 -37.12 -1.41
C ARG A 69 -29.02 -37.91 -0.22
N ASN A 70 -29.18 -37.29 0.95
CA ASN A 70 -29.66 -37.97 2.14
C ASN A 70 -31.19 -37.91 2.23
N ILE A 71 -31.79 -39.09 2.42
CA ILE A 71 -33.22 -39.25 2.71
C ILE A 71 -33.51 -38.95 4.19
N ASP A 72 -32.48 -38.97 5.04
CA ASP A 72 -32.60 -38.71 6.48
C ASP A 72 -33.06 -37.26 6.75
N THR A 73 -34.28 -37.14 7.28
CA THR A 73 -34.91 -35.88 7.67
C THR A 73 -34.07 -35.08 8.66
N SER A 74 -33.30 -35.76 9.52
CA SER A 74 -32.47 -35.08 10.53
C SER A 74 -31.36 -34.24 9.87
N LEU A 75 -30.65 -34.80 8.89
CA LEU A 75 -29.62 -34.14 8.08
C LEU A 75 -30.14 -32.92 7.31
N GLN A 76 -31.34 -33.05 6.75
CA GLN A 76 -32.01 -31.93 6.07
C GLN A 76 -32.39 -30.83 7.06
N GLU A 77 -32.86 -31.18 8.25
CA GLU A 77 -33.17 -30.20 9.29
C GLU A 77 -31.90 -29.51 9.84
N PHE A 78 -30.76 -30.20 9.92
CA PHE A 78 -29.47 -29.60 10.29
C PHE A 78 -29.00 -28.58 9.25
N ALA A 79 -29.16 -28.86 7.97
CA ALA A 79 -28.81 -27.94 6.90
C ALA A 79 -29.71 -26.68 6.88
N ARG A 80 -30.97 -26.81 7.29
CA ARG A 80 -31.96 -25.72 7.25
C ARG A 80 -31.99 -24.85 8.51
N LYS A 81 -31.59 -25.38 9.67
CA LYS A 81 -31.71 -24.69 10.97
C LYS A 81 -30.34 -24.44 11.58
N TRP A 82 -29.90 -23.18 11.53
CA TRP A 82 -28.62 -22.74 12.10
C TRP A 82 -28.45 -23.10 13.59
N GLU A 83 -29.51 -22.93 14.38
CA GLU A 83 -29.52 -23.25 15.82
C GLU A 83 -29.19 -24.72 16.09
N ARG A 84 -29.72 -25.63 15.27
CA ARG A 84 -29.45 -27.07 15.40
C ARG A 84 -28.03 -27.41 14.96
N LEU A 85 -27.54 -26.81 13.88
CA LEU A 85 -26.15 -26.97 13.46
C LEU A 85 -25.18 -26.54 14.58
N LEU A 86 -25.48 -25.43 15.25
CA LEU A 86 -24.69 -24.93 16.37
C LEU A 86 -24.74 -25.87 17.58
N ALA A 87 -25.93 -26.35 17.95
CA ALA A 87 -26.10 -27.31 19.04
C ALA A 87 -25.27 -28.59 18.79
N GLN A 88 -25.39 -29.18 17.60
CA GLN A 88 -24.62 -30.38 17.24
C GLN A 88 -23.11 -30.15 17.20
N SER A 89 -22.67 -28.99 16.73
CA SER A 89 -21.26 -28.65 16.78
C SER A 89 -20.75 -28.54 18.22
N ASN A 90 -21.58 -28.05 19.15
CA ASN A 90 -21.22 -27.97 20.57
C ASN A 90 -21.25 -29.35 21.23
N GLU A 91 -22.09 -30.26 20.75
CA GLU A 91 -22.12 -31.68 21.14
C GLU A 91 -20.94 -32.48 20.55
N GLY A 92 -20.15 -31.88 19.67
CA GLY A 92 -18.95 -32.49 19.09
C GLY A 92 -19.21 -33.32 17.84
N GLU A 93 -20.38 -33.21 17.21
CA GLU A 93 -20.68 -33.92 15.97
C GLU A 93 -19.70 -33.48 14.86
N PRO A 94 -18.84 -34.39 14.33
CA PRO A 94 -17.72 -33.99 13.48
C PRO A 94 -18.12 -33.23 12.23
N ARG A 95 -19.27 -33.56 11.63
CA ARG A 95 -19.78 -32.87 10.44
C ARG A 95 -20.20 -31.44 10.76
N ALA A 96 -20.94 -31.24 11.86
CA ALA A 96 -21.38 -29.93 12.30
C ALA A 96 -20.20 -29.03 12.67
N VAL A 97 -19.22 -29.57 13.41
CA VAL A 97 -17.96 -28.86 13.75
C VAL A 97 -17.23 -28.40 12.49
N ASN A 98 -17.06 -29.30 11.51
CA ASN A 98 -16.37 -28.98 10.27
C ASN A 98 -17.11 -27.97 9.40
N MET A 99 -18.44 -27.99 9.39
CA MET A 99 -19.27 -27.05 8.64
C MET A 99 -19.24 -25.66 9.28
N ILE A 100 -19.37 -25.56 10.61
CA ILE A 100 -19.26 -24.27 11.32
C ILE A 100 -17.86 -23.67 11.15
N ALA A 101 -16.81 -24.49 11.23
CA ALA A 101 -15.44 -24.04 10.98
C ALA A 101 -15.31 -23.45 9.56
N ALA A 102 -15.78 -24.17 8.53
CA ALA A 102 -15.75 -23.70 7.14
C ALA A 102 -16.54 -22.39 6.95
N VAL A 103 -17.74 -22.27 7.53
CA VAL A 103 -18.57 -21.05 7.46
C VAL A 103 -17.88 -19.87 8.15
N ARG A 104 -17.24 -20.09 9.31
CA ARG A 104 -16.50 -19.04 10.03
C ARG A 104 -15.30 -18.58 9.22
N GLU A 105 -14.54 -19.52 8.66
CA GLU A 105 -13.39 -19.23 7.81
C GLU A 105 -13.81 -18.47 6.56
N LEU A 106 -14.88 -18.90 5.88
CA LEU A 106 -15.45 -18.20 4.73
C LEU A 106 -15.79 -16.75 5.06
N ARG A 107 -16.44 -16.48 6.19
CA ARG A 107 -16.83 -15.12 6.59
C ARG A 107 -15.61 -14.21 6.80
N VAL A 108 -14.52 -14.75 7.35
CA VAL A 108 -13.25 -14.01 7.52
C VAL A 108 -12.63 -13.76 6.15
N LYS A 109 -12.47 -14.79 5.32
CA LYS A 109 -11.83 -14.69 4.01
C LYS A 109 -12.59 -13.83 3.02
N LEU A 110 -13.92 -13.88 3.02
CA LEU A 110 -14.74 -12.99 2.19
C LEU A 110 -14.54 -11.53 2.59
N ARG A 111 -14.48 -11.24 3.89
CA ARG A 111 -14.20 -9.88 4.37
C ARG A 111 -12.82 -9.42 3.93
N GLU A 112 -11.79 -10.21 4.19
CA GLU A 112 -10.40 -9.91 3.79
C GLU A 112 -10.30 -9.67 2.27
N TYR A 113 -10.96 -10.50 1.47
CA TYR A 113 -10.99 -10.38 0.01
C TYR A 113 -11.66 -9.07 -0.45
N HIS A 114 -12.87 -8.77 0.06
CA HIS A 114 -13.58 -7.55 -0.32
C HIS A 114 -12.89 -6.28 0.15
N GLU A 115 -12.31 -6.28 1.36
CA GLU A 115 -11.50 -5.17 1.85
C GLU A 115 -10.24 -4.97 1.00
N THR A 116 -9.56 -6.06 0.63
CA THR A 116 -8.39 -6.01 -0.25
C THR A 116 -8.76 -5.46 -1.63
N LEU A 117 -9.88 -5.88 -2.22
CA LEU A 117 -10.37 -5.35 -3.49
C LEU A 117 -10.70 -3.86 -3.41
N LYS A 118 -11.39 -3.44 -2.34
CA LYS A 118 -11.72 -2.02 -2.12
C LYS A 118 -10.44 -1.18 -2.03
N LEU A 119 -9.49 -1.57 -1.19
CA LEU A 119 -8.21 -0.89 -1.06
C LEU A 119 -7.46 -0.87 -2.40
N GLN A 120 -7.47 -1.98 -3.16
CA GLN A 120 -6.82 -2.00 -4.46
C GLN A 120 -7.49 -1.04 -5.45
N SER A 121 -8.82 -0.92 -5.44
CA SER A 121 -9.56 0.03 -6.29
C SER A 121 -9.23 1.49 -5.97
N GLU A 122 -9.16 1.83 -4.68
CA GLU A 122 -8.76 3.16 -4.20
C GLU A 122 -7.31 3.48 -4.63
N ARG A 123 -6.42 2.48 -4.58
CA ARG A 123 -5.02 2.65 -5.01
C ARG A 123 -4.87 2.84 -6.51
N VAL A 124 -5.67 2.15 -7.32
CA VAL A 124 -5.67 2.34 -8.77
C VAL A 124 -6.13 3.76 -9.15
N ALA A 125 -7.02 4.36 -8.37
CA ALA A 125 -7.46 5.74 -8.57
C ALA A 125 -6.37 6.79 -8.27
N MET A 126 -5.31 6.41 -7.53
CA MET A 126 -4.22 7.33 -7.24
C MET A 126 -3.35 7.63 -8.46
N HIS A 127 -2.85 8.87 -8.52
CA HIS A 127 -2.12 9.37 -9.68
C HIS A 127 -0.64 8.94 -9.68
N PRO A 128 -0.04 8.76 -10.88
CA PRO A 128 1.40 8.61 -10.97
C PRO A 128 2.10 9.91 -10.55
N PRO A 129 3.35 9.84 -10.07
CA PRO A 129 4.11 11.04 -9.73
C PRO A 129 4.37 11.92 -10.95
N GLU A 130 4.45 13.24 -10.74
CA GLU A 130 4.92 14.15 -11.78
C GLU A 130 6.40 13.91 -12.05
N ARG A 131 6.79 13.86 -13.33
CA ARG A 131 8.16 13.52 -13.74
C ARG A 131 9.22 14.40 -13.07
N ARG A 132 8.97 15.71 -12.98
CA ARG A 132 9.91 16.66 -12.34
C ARG A 132 10.11 16.34 -10.85
N ALA A 133 9.03 16.03 -10.13
CA ALA A 133 9.10 15.65 -8.73
C ALA A 133 9.85 14.33 -8.55
N LEU A 134 9.56 13.34 -9.39
CA LEU A 134 10.26 12.05 -9.39
C LEU A 134 11.77 12.21 -9.61
N GLU A 135 12.18 13.01 -10.59
CA GLU A 135 13.59 13.29 -10.87
C GLU A 135 14.26 14.03 -9.70
N ALA A 136 13.59 15.00 -9.08
CA ALA A 136 14.09 15.70 -7.91
C ALA A 136 14.28 14.75 -6.71
N THR A 137 13.28 13.93 -6.40
CA THR A 137 13.34 12.95 -5.31
C THR A 137 14.45 11.92 -5.54
N ARG A 138 14.62 11.45 -6.78
CA ARG A 138 15.72 10.53 -7.13
C ARG A 138 17.08 11.17 -6.86
N ASN A 139 17.28 12.39 -7.34
CA ASN A 139 18.54 13.12 -7.13
C ASN A 139 18.86 13.34 -5.65
N TRP A 140 17.85 13.66 -4.83
CA TRP A 140 18.04 13.85 -3.38
C TRP A 140 18.43 12.54 -2.68
N LEU A 141 17.80 11.43 -3.04
CA LEU A 141 18.10 10.13 -2.41
C LEU A 141 19.41 9.50 -2.89
N GLU A 142 20.01 10.00 -3.97
CA GLU A 142 21.24 9.44 -4.56
C GLU A 142 22.53 10.17 -4.17
N GLN A 143 22.48 11.35 -3.52
CA GLN A 143 23.66 12.22 -3.36
C GLN A 143 24.14 12.42 -1.90
N PRO A 144 25.47 12.44 -1.64
CA PRO A 144 26.58 11.94 -2.48
C PRO A 144 26.70 10.42 -2.46
N LEU A 145 26.02 9.76 -1.53
CA LEU A 145 25.84 8.32 -1.45
C LEU A 145 24.33 8.03 -1.38
N PRO A 146 23.87 6.87 -1.87
CA PRO A 146 22.46 6.51 -1.75
C PRO A 146 22.03 6.48 -0.28
N VAL A 147 21.00 7.27 0.03
CA VAL A 147 20.40 7.35 1.37
C VAL A 147 19.82 5.99 1.76
N LEU A 148 19.22 5.27 0.81
CA LEU A 148 18.67 3.93 1.01
C LEU A 148 19.57 2.85 0.39
N GLY A 149 19.78 1.76 1.12
CA GLY A 149 20.54 0.59 0.66
C GLY A 149 19.67 -0.55 0.13
N GLY A 150 20.33 -1.64 -0.30
CA GLY A 150 19.67 -2.89 -0.71
C GLY A 150 18.65 -2.72 -1.83
N ARG A 151 17.56 -3.51 -1.80
CA ARG A 151 16.48 -3.41 -2.80
C ARG A 151 15.72 -2.09 -2.74
N SER A 152 15.67 -1.45 -1.57
CA SER A 152 15.02 -0.15 -1.39
C SER A 152 15.78 0.99 -2.05
N ARG A 153 17.05 0.83 -2.43
CA ARG A 153 17.78 1.83 -3.22
C ARG A 153 17.09 2.10 -4.57
N HIS A 154 16.55 1.05 -5.17
CA HIS A 154 16.09 1.02 -6.57
C HIS A 154 14.58 1.22 -6.71
N PHE A 155 13.89 1.63 -5.63
CA PHE A 155 12.43 1.61 -5.61
C PHE A 155 11.78 2.64 -6.55
N LEU A 156 12.50 3.71 -6.90
CA LEU A 156 12.07 4.77 -7.82
C LEU A 156 12.38 4.49 -9.30
N GLU A 157 12.94 3.33 -9.63
CA GLU A 157 13.31 2.98 -11.01
C GLU A 157 12.10 2.53 -11.85
N ASP A 158 11.15 1.82 -11.24
CA ASP A 158 9.94 1.32 -11.91
C ASP A 158 8.81 2.34 -11.82
N GLU A 159 8.78 3.29 -12.76
CA GLU A 159 7.77 4.36 -12.81
C GLU A 159 6.33 3.85 -12.90
N THR A 160 6.12 2.64 -13.44
CA THR A 160 4.79 2.03 -13.57
C THR A 160 4.22 1.53 -12.25
N ASP A 161 5.11 1.33 -11.26
CA ASP A 161 4.78 0.89 -9.91
C ASP A 161 4.88 2.03 -8.89
N LEU A 162 4.85 3.31 -9.31
CA LEU A 162 4.92 4.46 -8.41
C LEU A 162 3.60 5.20 -8.26
N VAL A 163 3.33 5.67 -7.04
CA VAL A 163 2.20 6.52 -6.71
C VAL A 163 2.67 7.77 -5.99
N SER A 164 2.06 8.91 -6.31
CA SER A 164 2.18 10.13 -5.50
C SER A 164 0.98 10.25 -4.58
N LEU A 165 1.21 10.55 -3.31
CA LEU A 165 0.15 10.79 -2.33
C LEU A 165 -0.40 12.22 -2.41
N LYS A 166 0.14 13.06 -3.29
CA LYS A 166 -0.41 14.38 -3.57
C LYS A 166 -1.81 14.22 -4.17
N VAL A 167 -2.82 14.75 -3.48
CA VAL A 167 -4.11 15.04 -4.11
C VAL A 167 -3.81 16.08 -5.19
N PRO A 168 -4.13 15.84 -6.47
CA PRO A 168 -3.95 16.87 -7.48
C PRO A 168 -4.81 18.04 -7.05
N ALA A 169 -4.18 19.13 -6.59
CA ALA A 169 -4.85 20.40 -6.54
C ALA A 169 -5.42 20.60 -7.95
N GLU A 170 -6.75 20.77 -8.05
CA GLU A 170 -7.42 21.10 -9.31
C GLU A 170 -6.54 22.08 -10.06
N ALA A 171 -6.11 21.63 -11.24
CA ALA A 171 -4.87 22.02 -11.85
C ALA A 171 -4.59 23.53 -11.76
N ASP A 172 -3.64 23.88 -10.90
CA ASP A 172 -3.03 25.20 -10.92
C ASP A 172 -2.03 25.26 -12.09
N PHE A 173 -2.60 25.23 -13.30
CA PHE A 173 -1.88 25.35 -14.57
C PHE A 173 -1.03 26.63 -14.60
N LEU A 174 -1.48 27.68 -13.92
CA LEU A 174 -0.78 28.94 -13.84
C LEU A 174 0.49 28.80 -12.98
N SER A 175 0.37 28.24 -11.77
CA SER A 175 1.55 27.97 -10.94
C SER A 175 2.51 26.98 -11.59
N LYS A 176 2.02 25.99 -12.34
CA LYS A 176 2.87 25.10 -13.15
C LYS A 176 3.62 25.86 -14.24
N ARG A 177 2.96 26.75 -14.98
CA ARG A 177 3.61 27.58 -16.01
C ARG A 177 4.61 28.57 -15.43
N LEU A 178 4.29 29.22 -14.32
CA LEU A 178 5.18 30.17 -13.66
C LEU A 178 6.45 29.47 -13.13
N ARG A 179 6.31 28.28 -12.53
CA ARG A 179 7.46 27.46 -12.08
C ARG A 179 8.30 26.86 -13.21
N ALA A 180 7.71 26.62 -14.38
CA ALA A 180 8.43 26.14 -15.55
C ALA A 180 9.22 27.27 -16.25
N CYS A 181 8.74 28.51 -16.15
CA CYS A 181 9.35 29.67 -16.79
C CYS A 181 10.29 30.47 -15.86
N TRP A 182 10.41 30.13 -14.57
CA TRP A 182 11.25 30.87 -13.63
C TRP A 182 12.75 30.59 -13.85
N PRO A 183 13.54 31.55 -14.35
CA PRO A 183 14.96 31.39 -14.54
C PRO A 183 15.66 31.89 -13.26
N GLY A 184 15.88 31.00 -12.29
CA GLY A 184 16.50 31.44 -11.04
C GLY A 184 16.63 30.39 -9.96
N GLN A 185 17.48 29.38 -10.18
CA GLN A 185 18.21 28.72 -9.09
C GLN A 185 19.53 28.13 -9.61
N VAL A 186 20.37 29.03 -10.14
CA VAL A 186 21.82 28.80 -10.22
C VAL A 186 22.43 29.75 -9.20
N MET A 187 22.74 29.27 -8.00
CA MET A 187 23.73 29.81 -7.04
C MET A 187 23.84 28.79 -5.88
N GLY A 188 24.99 28.23 -5.50
CA GLY A 188 26.35 28.42 -5.97
C GLY A 188 27.23 27.24 -5.52
N SER A 189 28.20 26.91 -6.37
CA SER A 189 29.33 26.05 -6.01
C SER A 189 30.29 26.85 -5.11
N PRO A 190 30.80 26.31 -3.99
CA PRO A 190 31.90 26.94 -3.28
C PRO A 190 33.20 26.57 -4.02
N ALA A 191 33.56 27.39 -5.01
CA ALA A 191 34.89 27.36 -5.60
C ALA A 191 35.91 27.90 -4.59
N SER A 192 36.98 27.12 -4.39
CA SER A 192 38.11 27.41 -3.51
C SER A 192 38.75 28.77 -3.78
N HIS A 193 38.83 29.61 -2.75
CA HIS A 193 39.79 30.72 -2.74
C HIS A 193 41.14 30.21 -2.20
N ARG A 194 42.09 29.99 -3.12
CA ARG A 194 43.53 30.08 -2.83
C ARG A 194 43.89 31.57 -2.77
N VAL A 195 44.38 32.03 -1.62
CA VAL A 195 45.05 33.32 -1.48
C VAL A 195 46.53 33.10 -1.79
N LEU A 196 47.02 33.78 -2.82
CA LEU A 196 48.43 34.06 -3.05
C LEU A 196 48.54 35.58 -3.07
N PHE A 197 49.09 36.14 -2.01
CA PHE A 197 50.16 37.16 -1.92
C PHE A 197 50.20 37.70 -0.49
#